data_AF-A0A0H5A5B6-F1
#
_entry.id   AF-A0A0H5A5B6-F1
#
_cell.length_a   1.000
_cell.length_b   1.000
_cell.length_c   1.000
_cell.angle_alpha   90.00
_cell.angle_beta   90.00
_cell.angle_gamma   90.00
#
_symmetry.space_group_name_H-M   'P 1'
#
loop_
_entity.id
_entity.type
_entity.pdbx_description
1 polymer ?
#
loop_
_entity_poly.entity_id
_entity_poly.type
_entity_poly.pdbx_seq_one_letter_code
_entity_poly.pdbx_strand_id
1 'polypeptide(L)'
;MNTLSRRLVPLCLCLTATPALCASSVEVKLNGIITPSACTTTLSSNGIVDHGRVPARSLNQFEFTKLPSQNLDLNVSCNEPVLFVLVGVDNRAASSVGPGFYYGLGNNIHASGERLGSVSLTIRDAMGDNERVLVLASSNRGETWFPESNAYPDTYMGFAAPGTLIPTPHRLTSATLQIDTSINAAAYLTLDQEVPLDGSIVLDLRYL
;
A
#
# COMPACT_ATOMS: atom_id res chain seq x y z
N MET A 1 45.77 102.75 37.13
CA MET A 1 44.31 102.83 37.30
C MET A 1 43.68 101.56 36.74
N ASN A 2 43.01 100.82 37.63
CA ASN A 2 41.92 99.86 37.43
C ASN A 2 42.03 98.73 36.39
N THR A 3 42.22 97.54 36.98
CA THR A 3 41.69 96.20 36.64
C THR A 3 40.47 96.15 35.72
N LEU A 4 40.44 95.16 34.82
CA LEU A 4 39.25 94.29 34.64
C LEU A 4 39.57 92.99 33.87
N SER A 5 39.15 91.91 34.52
CA SER A 5 39.23 90.49 34.16
C SER A 5 38.23 90.13 33.06
N ARG A 6 38.58 89.18 32.18
CA ARG A 6 37.57 88.43 31.41
C ARG A 6 37.96 86.97 31.25
N ARG A 7 37.10 86.13 31.82
CA ARG A 7 37.26 84.68 32.05
C ARG A 7 37.28 83.88 30.75
N LEU A 8 38.18 82.89 30.68
CA LEU A 8 38.14 81.79 29.73
C LEU A 8 37.08 80.77 30.18
N VAL A 9 36.16 80.41 29.29
CA VAL A 9 35.21 79.31 29.46
C VAL A 9 35.65 78.19 28.51
N PRO A 10 36.02 76.99 29.00
CA PRO A 10 36.29 75.86 28.12
C PRO A 10 34.96 75.21 27.74
N LEU A 11 34.63 75.20 26.45
CA LEU A 11 33.50 74.46 25.91
C LEU A 11 33.90 72.99 25.79
N CYS A 12 33.57 72.19 26.81
CA CYS A 12 33.80 70.75 26.83
C CYS A 12 32.67 70.05 26.05
N LEU A 13 32.92 69.72 24.79
CA LEU A 13 31.98 69.02 23.91
C LEU A 13 32.11 67.51 24.14
N CYS A 14 31.27 66.94 25.00
CA CYS A 14 31.15 65.50 25.17
C CYS A 14 30.37 64.90 23.98
N LEU A 15 31.08 64.38 22.97
CA LEU A 15 30.47 63.47 22.00
C LEU A 15 30.19 62.15 22.71
N THR A 16 28.92 61.88 23.02
CA THR A 16 28.46 60.54 23.40
C THR A 16 28.51 59.67 22.15
N ALA A 17 29.60 58.94 21.96
CA ALA A 17 29.66 57.87 20.96
C ALA A 17 28.65 56.79 21.37
N THR A 18 27.55 56.66 20.63
CA THR A 18 26.69 55.48 20.72
C THR A 18 27.52 54.28 20.24
N PRO A 19 27.73 53.22 21.04
CA PRO A 19 28.32 52.00 20.51
C PRO A 19 27.34 51.45 19.47
N ALA A 20 27.70 51.56 18.19
CA ALA A 20 27.05 50.79 17.15
C ALA A 20 27.44 49.33 17.39
N LEU A 21 26.58 48.59 18.10
CA LEU A 21 26.67 47.14 18.20
C LEU A 21 26.42 46.58 16.80
N CYS A 22 27.50 46.31 16.06
CA CYS A 22 27.46 45.45 14.89
C CYS A 22 27.06 44.05 15.34
N ALA A 23 25.77 43.76 15.32
CA ALA A 23 25.27 42.40 15.47
C ALA A 23 25.56 41.65 14.15
N SER A 24 26.60 40.83 14.14
CA SER A 24 26.90 39.94 13.02
C SER A 24 26.03 38.70 13.12
N SER A 25 24.89 38.67 12.43
CA SER A 25 24.05 37.48 12.30
C SER A 25 24.49 36.65 11.09
N VAL A 26 24.80 35.37 11.30
CA VAL A 26 25.06 34.39 10.23
C VAL A 26 23.83 33.51 10.09
N GLU A 27 23.28 33.44 8.89
CA GLU A 27 22.14 32.58 8.57
C GLU A 27 22.62 31.15 8.29
N VAL A 28 22.02 30.15 8.95
CA VAL A 28 22.20 28.74 8.62
C VAL A 28 20.92 28.24 7.98
N LYS A 29 20.99 27.86 6.70
CA LYS A 29 19.86 27.25 5.98
C LYS A 29 19.95 25.74 6.08
N LEU A 30 18.99 25.14 6.76
CA LEU A 30 18.81 23.70 6.82
C LEU A 30 17.89 23.28 5.67
N ASN A 31 18.46 22.65 4.65
CA ASN A 31 17.72 22.04 3.55
C ASN A 31 17.89 20.52 3.64
N GLY A 32 16.80 19.78 3.51
CA GLY A 32 16.82 18.32 3.48
C GLY A 32 15.48 17.77 3.01
N ILE A 33 15.50 16.60 2.40
CA ILE A 33 14.32 15.83 2.05
C ILE A 33 14.48 14.48 2.75
N ILE A 34 13.51 14.12 3.59
CA ILE A 34 13.42 12.78 4.16
C ILE A 34 12.61 11.95 3.17
N THR A 35 13.27 11.03 2.48
CA THR A 35 12.60 10.03 1.63
C THR A 35 12.55 8.73 2.43
N PRO A 36 11.39 8.34 3.01
CA PRO A 36 11.23 6.98 3.51
C PRO A 36 11.51 6.04 2.34
N SER A 37 12.14 4.89 2.62
CA SER A 37 12.47 3.87 1.64
C SER A 37 11.31 3.62 0.66
N ALA A 38 11.39 4.18 -0.54
CA ALA A 38 10.28 4.16 -1.48
C ALA A 38 10.27 2.81 -2.20
N CYS A 39 9.36 1.92 -1.80
CA CYS A 39 9.03 0.73 -2.58
C CYS A 39 7.92 1.09 -3.56
N THR A 40 8.06 0.64 -4.80
CA THR A 40 7.02 0.78 -5.83
C THR A 40 6.46 -0.60 -6.15
N THR A 41 5.15 -0.75 -6.01
CA THR A 41 4.43 -1.98 -6.38
C THR A 41 3.81 -1.82 -7.75
N THR A 42 3.99 -2.81 -8.61
CA THR A 42 3.40 -2.86 -9.96
C THR A 42 2.78 -4.22 -10.22
N LEU A 43 1.73 -4.23 -11.03
CA LEU A 43 1.05 -5.42 -11.53
C LEU A 43 1.05 -5.40 -13.05
N SER A 44 1.23 -6.55 -13.69
CA SER A 44 0.96 -6.68 -15.12
C SER A 44 -0.49 -6.32 -15.45
N SER A 45 -0.77 -5.97 -16.71
CA SER A 45 -2.10 -5.56 -17.17
C SER A 45 -2.76 -4.44 -16.33
N ASN A 46 -1.95 -3.62 -15.66
CA ASN A 46 -2.40 -2.59 -14.70
C ASN A 46 -3.32 -3.14 -13.59
N GLY A 47 -3.16 -4.41 -13.21
CA GLY A 47 -4.01 -5.06 -12.22
C GLY A 47 -5.42 -5.44 -12.70
N ILE A 48 -5.70 -5.36 -14.01
CA ILE A 48 -7.02 -5.65 -14.57
C ILE A 48 -7.13 -7.15 -14.86
N VAL A 49 -8.16 -7.77 -14.30
CA VAL A 49 -8.57 -9.14 -14.59
C VAL A 49 -9.93 -9.10 -15.29
N ASP A 50 -9.94 -9.39 -16.59
CA ASP A 50 -11.17 -9.39 -17.40
C ASP A 50 -11.57 -10.81 -17.79
N HIS A 51 -12.77 -11.22 -17.35
CA HIS A 51 -13.36 -12.52 -17.69
C HIS A 51 -14.22 -12.45 -18.96
N GLY A 52 -14.32 -11.28 -19.60
CA GLY A 52 -15.17 -11.02 -20.73
C GLY A 52 -16.64 -11.24 -20.39
N ARG A 53 -17.40 -11.74 -21.38
CA ARG A 53 -18.84 -12.00 -21.23
C ARG A 53 -19.07 -13.43 -20.79
N VAL A 54 -19.58 -13.60 -19.58
CA VAL A 54 -20.00 -14.90 -19.05
C VAL A 54 -21.50 -15.09 -19.30
N PRO A 55 -21.93 -16.06 -20.13
CA PRO A 55 -23.36 -16.29 -20.36
C PRO A 55 -24.06 -16.79 -19.11
N ALA A 56 -25.20 -16.19 -18.71
CA ALA A 56 -25.96 -16.65 -17.55
C ALA A 56 -26.33 -18.15 -17.62
N ARG A 57 -26.60 -18.66 -18.83
CA ARG A 57 -26.92 -20.09 -19.07
C ARG A 57 -25.77 -21.06 -18.81
N SER A 58 -24.51 -20.60 -18.76
CA SER A 58 -23.37 -21.46 -18.43
C SER A 58 -23.12 -21.56 -16.93
N LEU A 59 -23.86 -20.80 -16.11
CA LEU A 59 -23.72 -20.82 -14.67
C LEU A 59 -24.44 -22.04 -14.08
N ASN A 60 -23.82 -22.65 -13.07
CA ASN A 60 -24.43 -23.70 -12.28
C ASN A 60 -25.55 -23.12 -11.40
N GLN A 61 -26.68 -23.82 -11.34
CA GLN A 61 -27.87 -23.38 -10.60
C GLN A 61 -27.69 -23.47 -9.08
N PHE A 62 -26.90 -24.42 -8.58
CA PHE A 62 -26.84 -24.78 -7.16
C PHE A 62 -25.44 -24.71 -6.55
N GLU A 63 -24.41 -24.51 -7.38
CA GLU A 63 -23.02 -24.40 -6.94
C GLU A 63 -22.35 -23.16 -7.53
N PHE A 64 -21.22 -22.77 -6.94
CA PHE A 64 -20.37 -21.72 -7.51
C PHE A 64 -19.85 -22.14 -8.88
N THR A 65 -19.91 -21.20 -9.84
CA THR A 65 -19.31 -21.38 -11.15
C THR A 65 -17.92 -20.77 -11.15
N LYS A 66 -16.89 -21.62 -11.21
CA LYS A 66 -15.49 -21.18 -11.31
C LYS A 66 -15.21 -20.67 -12.71
N LEU A 67 -14.68 -19.46 -12.81
CA LEU A 67 -14.17 -18.90 -14.05
C LEU A 67 -12.71 -19.35 -14.25
N PRO A 68 -12.16 -19.27 -15.48
CA PRO A 68 -10.76 -19.57 -15.71
C PRO A 68 -9.85 -18.71 -14.82
N SER A 69 -8.89 -19.36 -14.14
CA SER A 69 -7.88 -18.68 -13.33
C SER A 69 -7.09 -17.69 -14.17
N GLN A 70 -6.81 -16.52 -13.60
CA GLN A 70 -6.03 -15.46 -14.25
C GLN A 70 -4.77 -15.21 -13.43
N ASN A 71 -3.67 -14.89 -14.11
CA ASN A 71 -2.39 -14.62 -13.46
C ASN A 71 -1.96 -13.18 -13.75
N LEU A 72 -1.46 -12.50 -12.71
CA LEU A 72 -0.80 -11.21 -12.81
C LEU A 72 0.63 -11.32 -12.31
N ASP A 73 1.56 -10.65 -12.96
CA ASP A 73 2.93 -10.55 -12.49
C ASP A 73 2.99 -9.40 -11.48
N LEU A 74 3.37 -9.71 -10.25
CA LEU A 74 3.63 -8.74 -9.19
C LEU A 74 5.12 -8.41 -9.16
N ASN A 75 5.44 -7.12 -9.09
CA ASN A 75 6.79 -6.66 -8.83
C ASN A 75 6.78 -5.55 -7.78
N VAL A 76 7.60 -5.72 -6.74
CA VAL A 76 7.90 -4.72 -5.72
C VAL A 76 9.37 -4.35 -5.85
N SER A 77 9.65 -3.07 -6.08
CA SER A 77 11.01 -2.56 -6.25
C SER A 77 11.27 -1.42 -5.28
N CYS A 78 12.26 -1.61 -4.41
CA CYS A 78 12.68 -0.68 -3.39
C CYS A 78 14.08 -0.12 -3.72
N ASN A 79 14.39 1.08 -3.22
CA ASN A 79 15.71 1.70 -3.43
C ASN A 79 16.82 0.98 -2.63
N GLU A 80 16.46 0.33 -1.54
CA GLU A 80 17.33 -0.44 -0.64
C GLU A 80 16.58 -1.69 -0.14
N PRO A 81 17.25 -2.67 0.48
CA PRO A 81 16.57 -3.80 1.11
C PRO A 81 15.68 -3.34 2.26
N VAL A 82 14.38 -3.64 2.20
CA VAL A 82 13.38 -3.19 3.17
C VAL A 82 12.54 -4.36 3.65
N LEU A 83 12.23 -4.40 4.94
CA LEU A 83 11.26 -5.33 5.48
C LEU A 83 9.85 -4.79 5.26
N PHE A 84 9.05 -5.51 4.49
CA PHE A 84 7.68 -5.13 4.19
C PHE A 84 6.75 -6.34 4.14
N VAL A 85 5.46 -6.05 4.12
CA VAL A 85 4.39 -7.01 3.89
C VAL A 85 3.44 -6.48 2.81
N LEU A 86 2.72 -7.40 2.18
CA LEU A 86 1.58 -7.09 1.33
C LEU A 86 0.30 -7.47 2.07
N VAL A 87 -0.68 -6.58 2.07
CA VAL A 87 -1.99 -6.80 2.69
C VAL A 87 -3.06 -6.55 1.65
N GLY A 88 -3.91 -7.55 1.41
CA GLY A 88 -5.05 -7.37 0.53
C GLY A 88 -6.21 -6.70 1.26
N VAL A 89 -6.66 -5.54 0.77
CA VAL A 89 -7.80 -4.79 1.30
C VAL A 89 -8.94 -4.86 0.28
N ASP A 90 -10.10 -5.31 0.73
CA ASP A 90 -11.27 -5.49 -0.12
C ASP A 90 -12.17 -4.24 -0.13
N ASN A 91 -12.19 -3.50 -1.24
CA ASN A 91 -13.11 -2.36 -1.41
C ASN A 91 -14.57 -2.81 -1.59
N ARG A 92 -14.81 -4.12 -1.73
CA ARG A 92 -16.12 -4.75 -1.91
C ARG A 92 -16.43 -5.75 -0.79
N ALA A 93 -15.84 -5.57 0.39
CA ALA A 93 -15.99 -6.49 1.52
C ALA A 93 -17.46 -6.82 1.88
N ALA A 94 -18.36 -5.84 1.74
CA ALA A 94 -19.80 -6.03 2.02
C ALA A 94 -20.49 -7.03 1.06
N SER A 95 -19.92 -7.25 -0.12
CA SER A 95 -20.41 -8.21 -1.11
C SER A 95 -19.77 -9.59 -0.98
N SER A 96 -18.80 -9.78 -0.08
CA SER A 96 -18.13 -11.07 0.09
C SER A 96 -19.11 -12.14 0.58
N VAL A 97 -19.07 -13.30 -0.05
CA VAL A 97 -19.84 -14.49 0.37
C VAL A 97 -19.16 -15.27 1.50
N GLY A 98 -17.92 -14.91 1.85
CA GLY A 98 -17.19 -15.46 3.01
C GLY A 98 -16.19 -14.44 3.55
N PRO A 99 -16.64 -13.44 4.32
CA PRO A 99 -15.78 -12.40 4.86
C PRO A 99 -14.59 -12.97 5.64
N GLY A 100 -13.40 -12.39 5.43
CA GLY A 100 -12.14 -12.87 6.04
C GLY A 100 -11.46 -14.02 5.28
N PHE A 101 -12.15 -14.67 4.33
CA PHE A 101 -11.57 -15.74 3.49
C PHE A 101 -11.63 -15.43 1.99
N TYR A 102 -12.63 -14.67 1.55
CA TYR A 102 -12.82 -14.30 0.15
C TYR A 102 -13.01 -12.80 0.00
N TYR A 103 -12.48 -12.27 -1.10
CA TYR A 103 -12.78 -10.92 -1.55
C TYR A 103 -14.13 -10.90 -2.29
N GLY A 104 -14.84 -9.78 -2.23
CA GLY A 104 -16.12 -9.57 -2.88
C GLY A 104 -16.01 -9.32 -4.38
N LEU A 105 -16.98 -9.87 -5.14
CA LEU A 105 -17.12 -9.66 -6.59
C LEU A 105 -18.16 -8.57 -6.95
N GLY A 106 -18.65 -7.83 -5.95
CA GLY A 106 -19.75 -6.88 -6.09
C GLY A 106 -21.14 -7.50 -5.86
N ASN A 107 -22.15 -6.63 -5.91
CA ASN A 107 -23.56 -6.99 -5.82
C ASN A 107 -24.23 -6.82 -7.18
N ASN A 108 -25.34 -7.52 -7.40
CA ASN A 108 -26.16 -7.29 -8.58
C ASN A 108 -26.73 -5.86 -8.55
N ILE A 109 -26.43 -5.08 -9.60
CA ILE A 109 -26.88 -3.68 -9.71
C ILE A 109 -28.41 -3.56 -9.84
N HIS A 110 -29.08 -4.62 -10.30
CA HIS A 110 -30.55 -4.67 -10.43
C HIS A 110 -31.23 -5.28 -9.20
N ALA A 111 -30.45 -5.92 -8.32
CA ALA A 111 -30.92 -6.57 -7.10
C ALA A 111 -29.82 -6.52 -6.02
N SER A 112 -29.67 -5.38 -5.34
CA SER A 112 -28.51 -5.09 -4.47
C SER A 112 -28.27 -6.08 -3.33
N GLY A 113 -29.27 -6.89 -2.95
CA GLY A 113 -29.11 -7.96 -1.95
C GLY A 113 -28.37 -9.19 -2.48
N GLU A 114 -28.26 -9.36 -3.78
CA GLU A 114 -27.64 -10.53 -4.42
C GLU A 114 -26.13 -10.31 -4.56
N ARG A 115 -25.34 -11.17 -3.92
CA ARG A 115 -23.87 -11.15 -3.98
C ARG A 115 -23.42 -11.96 -5.19
N LEU A 116 -22.64 -11.34 -6.08
CA LEU A 116 -22.26 -11.93 -7.36
C LEU A 116 -21.32 -13.12 -7.22
N GLY A 117 -20.54 -13.17 -6.14
CA GLY A 117 -19.60 -14.26 -5.91
C GLY A 117 -18.38 -13.85 -5.09
N SER A 118 -17.29 -14.57 -5.32
CA SER A 118 -16.04 -14.44 -4.60
C SER A 118 -14.83 -14.36 -5.52
N VAL A 119 -13.78 -13.73 -5.00
CA VAL A 119 -12.43 -13.77 -5.56
C VAL A 119 -11.48 -14.29 -4.47
N SER A 120 -10.55 -15.16 -4.84
CA SER A 120 -9.41 -15.54 -4.01
C SER A 120 -8.10 -15.18 -4.70
N LEU A 121 -7.11 -14.79 -3.92
CA LEU A 121 -5.79 -14.38 -4.38
C LEU A 121 -4.72 -15.28 -3.76
N THR A 122 -3.86 -15.83 -4.61
CA THR A 122 -2.76 -16.70 -4.18
C THR A 122 -1.44 -16.18 -4.72
N ILE A 123 -0.41 -16.08 -3.87
CA ILE A 123 0.94 -15.68 -4.26
C ILE A 123 1.75 -16.95 -4.59
N ARG A 124 2.22 -17.04 -5.83
CA ARG A 124 2.99 -18.17 -6.37
C ARG A 124 4.35 -17.70 -6.86
N ASP A 125 5.29 -18.64 -6.95
CA ASP A 125 6.60 -18.45 -7.59
C ASP A 125 7.36 -17.19 -7.10
N ALA A 126 7.26 -16.92 -5.80
CA ALA A 126 7.84 -15.73 -5.20
C ALA A 126 9.37 -15.79 -5.19
N MET A 127 9.98 -14.69 -5.63
CA MET A 127 11.42 -14.46 -5.67
C MET A 127 11.73 -13.17 -4.91
N GLY A 128 12.74 -13.18 -4.05
CA GLY A 128 13.31 -12.02 -3.37
C GLY A 128 14.77 -11.88 -3.78
N ASP A 129 15.15 -10.73 -4.33
CA ASP A 129 16.51 -10.42 -4.79
C ASP A 129 17.12 -11.49 -5.71
N ASN A 130 16.30 -12.04 -6.61
CA ASN A 130 16.60 -13.14 -7.54
C ASN A 130 16.81 -14.53 -6.91
N GLU A 131 16.42 -14.72 -5.64
CA GLU A 131 16.39 -16.03 -4.99
C GLU A 131 14.95 -16.44 -4.65
N ARG A 132 14.67 -17.75 -4.61
CA ARG A 132 13.34 -18.23 -4.20
C ARG A 132 13.11 -17.94 -2.73
N VAL A 133 11.93 -17.42 -2.41
CA VAL A 133 11.50 -17.12 -1.04
C VAL A 133 10.25 -17.92 -0.67
N LEU A 134 10.09 -18.18 0.62
CA LEU A 134 8.86 -18.70 1.21
C LEU A 134 7.87 -17.56 1.38
N VAL A 135 6.62 -17.78 0.94
CA VAL A 135 5.50 -16.89 1.27
C VAL A 135 4.96 -17.28 2.64
N LEU A 136 4.88 -16.31 3.53
CA LEU A 136 4.39 -16.47 4.88
C LEU A 136 3.16 -15.59 5.08
N ALA A 137 2.25 -16.03 5.93
CA ALA A 137 1.12 -15.24 6.40
C ALA A 137 1.24 -14.93 7.88
N SER A 138 0.66 -13.80 8.29
CA SER A 138 0.44 -13.44 9.69
C SER A 138 -0.97 -12.87 9.87
N SER A 139 -1.73 -13.46 10.78
CA SER A 139 -3.08 -13.01 11.17
C SER A 139 -3.07 -12.07 12.39
N ASN A 140 -1.90 -11.84 12.99
CA ASN A 140 -1.68 -10.98 14.14
C ASN A 140 -0.64 -9.89 13.86
N ARG A 141 -0.72 -9.29 12.66
CA ARG A 141 0.04 -8.09 12.27
C ARG A 141 1.56 -8.25 12.41
N GLY A 142 2.08 -9.45 12.17
CA GLY A 142 3.51 -9.74 12.14
C GLY A 142 4.10 -10.30 13.45
N GLU A 143 3.29 -10.53 14.49
CA GLU A 143 3.76 -11.17 15.72
C GLU A 143 4.15 -12.64 15.51
N THR A 144 3.35 -13.38 14.73
CA THR A 144 3.63 -14.78 14.38
C THR A 144 3.42 -15.05 12.90
N TRP A 145 4.18 -16.00 12.36
CA TRP A 145 4.26 -16.29 10.93
C TRP A 145 4.13 -17.78 10.65
N PHE A 146 3.45 -18.14 9.57
CA PHE A 146 3.31 -19.51 9.09
C PHE A 146 3.32 -19.58 7.56
N PRO A 147 3.76 -20.70 6.95
CA PRO A 147 3.69 -20.86 5.50
C PRO A 147 2.23 -20.88 5.03
N GLU A 148 1.88 -19.94 4.16
CA GLU A 148 0.57 -19.82 3.53
C GLU A 148 0.73 -18.91 2.31
N SER A 149 0.26 -19.38 1.16
CA SER A 149 0.33 -18.64 -0.10
C SER A 149 -0.94 -17.87 -0.40
N ASN A 150 -2.07 -18.28 0.18
CA ASN A 150 -3.35 -17.63 -0.02
C ASN A 150 -3.36 -16.32 0.77
N ALA A 151 -3.48 -15.20 0.04
CA ALA A 151 -3.54 -13.89 0.63
C ALA A 151 -4.99 -13.56 0.97
N TYR A 152 -5.47 -14.03 2.12
CA TYR A 152 -6.81 -13.68 2.61
C TYR A 152 -6.91 -12.17 2.91
N PRO A 153 -8.12 -11.58 2.87
CA PRO A 153 -8.32 -10.18 3.24
C PRO A 153 -7.69 -9.84 4.59
N ASP A 154 -7.03 -8.70 4.68
CA ASP A 154 -6.36 -8.15 5.87
C ASP A 154 -5.23 -9.02 6.47
N THR A 155 -4.83 -10.10 5.80
CA THR A 155 -3.71 -10.96 6.23
C THR A 155 -2.38 -10.39 5.76
N TYR A 156 -1.38 -10.37 6.65
CA TYR A 156 -0.05 -9.87 6.32
C TYR A 156 0.73 -10.94 5.57
N MET A 157 1.09 -10.67 4.32
CA MET A 157 1.88 -11.56 3.49
C MET A 157 3.34 -11.11 3.47
N GLY A 158 4.23 -11.93 4.03
CA GLY A 158 5.67 -11.68 4.12
C GLY A 158 6.48 -12.68 3.31
N PHE A 159 7.74 -12.34 3.07
CA PHE A 159 8.67 -13.14 2.27
C PHE A 159 9.90 -13.49 3.10
N ALA A 160 10.27 -14.75 3.13
CA ALA A 160 11.39 -15.23 3.94
C ALA A 160 12.32 -16.13 3.13
N ALA A 161 13.61 -16.12 3.47
CA ALA A 161 14.54 -17.12 2.94
C ALA A 161 14.09 -18.55 3.31
N PRO A 162 14.34 -19.55 2.44
CA PRO A 162 14.05 -20.95 2.76
C PRO A 162 14.73 -21.39 4.07
N GLY A 163 13.97 -22.08 4.94
CA GLY A 163 14.49 -22.61 6.22
C GLY A 163 14.25 -21.70 7.43
N THR A 164 13.64 -20.53 7.25
CA THR A 164 13.16 -19.67 8.34
C THR A 164 11.69 -19.27 8.14
N LEU A 165 11.01 -18.96 9.24
CA LEU A 165 9.66 -18.41 9.26
C LEU A 165 9.67 -16.91 9.63
N ILE A 166 10.82 -16.26 9.53
CA ILE A 166 10.97 -14.84 9.83
C ILE A 166 11.13 -14.12 8.49
N PRO A 167 10.22 -13.20 8.13
CA PRO A 167 10.38 -12.39 6.92
C PRO A 167 11.70 -11.63 6.90
N THR A 168 12.28 -11.50 5.72
CA THR A 168 13.58 -10.86 5.50
C THR A 168 13.43 -9.62 4.64
N PRO A 169 14.29 -8.60 4.82
CA PRO A 169 14.30 -7.43 3.95
C PRO A 169 14.65 -7.80 2.51
N HIS A 170 13.95 -7.19 1.54
CA HIS A 170 14.22 -7.37 0.12
C HIS A 170 14.26 -6.04 -0.61
N ARG A 171 15.11 -5.95 -1.64
CA ARG A 171 15.13 -4.78 -2.53
C ARG A 171 14.21 -5.02 -3.74
N LEU A 172 14.22 -6.24 -4.27
CA LEU A 172 13.37 -6.65 -5.37
C LEU A 172 12.56 -7.86 -4.93
N THR A 173 11.24 -7.82 -5.14
CA THR A 173 10.38 -8.99 -4.97
C THR A 173 9.51 -9.15 -6.21
N SER A 174 9.46 -10.36 -6.75
CA SER A 174 8.56 -10.69 -7.86
C SER A 174 7.78 -11.96 -7.54
N ALA A 175 6.52 -12.03 -7.95
CA ALA A 175 5.70 -13.22 -7.76
C ALA A 175 4.59 -13.28 -8.83
N THR A 176 4.01 -14.45 -9.00
CA THR A 176 2.77 -14.63 -9.76
C THR A 176 1.59 -14.52 -8.80
N LEU A 177 0.70 -13.57 -9.02
CA LEU A 177 -0.60 -13.54 -8.35
C LEU A 177 -1.59 -14.34 -9.17
N GLN A 178 -2.06 -15.46 -8.62
CA GLN A 178 -3.14 -16.23 -9.18
C GLN A 178 -4.47 -15.73 -8.60
N ILE A 179 -5.37 -15.32 -9.50
CA ILE A 179 -6.70 -14.82 -9.18
C ILE A 179 -7.72 -15.85 -9.65
N ASP A 180 -8.43 -16.43 -8.67
CA ASP A 180 -9.51 -17.36 -8.92
C ASP A 180 -10.84 -16.66 -8.62
N THR A 181 -11.69 -16.54 -9.64
CA THR A 181 -13.01 -15.90 -9.53
C THR A 181 -14.10 -16.95 -9.62
N SER A 182 -15.08 -16.87 -8.72
CA SER A 182 -16.23 -17.76 -8.70
C SER A 182 -17.51 -16.94 -8.64
N ILE A 183 -18.40 -17.16 -9.60
CA ILE A 183 -19.75 -16.58 -9.60
C ILE A 183 -20.64 -17.44 -8.69
N ASN A 184 -21.50 -16.81 -7.90
CA ASN A 184 -22.44 -17.47 -7.01
C ASN A 184 -23.43 -18.36 -7.79
N ALA A 185 -24.10 -19.27 -7.09
CA ALA A 185 -25.06 -20.16 -7.72
C ALA A 185 -26.19 -19.35 -8.38
N ALA A 186 -26.54 -19.67 -9.62
CA ALA A 186 -27.45 -18.87 -10.42
C ALA A 186 -28.87 -18.79 -9.83
N ALA A 187 -29.27 -19.76 -9.00
CA ALA A 187 -30.55 -19.71 -8.29
C ALA A 187 -30.67 -18.53 -7.31
N TYR A 188 -29.55 -17.90 -6.91
CA TYR A 188 -29.53 -16.72 -6.05
C TYR A 188 -29.32 -15.41 -6.83
N LEU A 189 -29.27 -15.46 -8.16
CA LEU A 189 -28.95 -14.32 -9.01
C LEU A 189 -30.03 -14.06 -10.05
N THR A 190 -30.54 -12.84 -10.08
CA THR A 190 -31.44 -12.33 -11.11
C THR A 190 -30.62 -11.85 -12.30
N LEU A 191 -30.49 -12.70 -13.34
CA LEU A 191 -29.63 -12.50 -14.52
C LEU A 191 -30.40 -12.38 -15.84
N ASP A 192 -31.52 -11.66 -15.81
CA ASP A 192 -32.33 -11.31 -16.99
C ASP A 192 -31.73 -10.13 -17.78
N GLN A 193 -30.84 -9.36 -17.14
CA GLN A 193 -30.10 -8.25 -17.71
C GLN A 193 -28.59 -8.43 -17.51
N GLU A 194 -27.80 -7.61 -18.20
CA GLU A 194 -26.35 -7.59 -17.99
C GLU A 194 -26.03 -7.04 -16.59
N VAL A 195 -25.16 -7.76 -15.89
CA VAL A 195 -24.69 -7.42 -14.55
C VAL A 195 -23.16 -7.41 -14.59
N PRO A 196 -22.50 -6.27 -14.34
CA PRO A 196 -21.04 -6.21 -14.33
C PRO A 196 -20.47 -6.92 -13.10
N LEU A 197 -19.38 -7.65 -13.28
CA LEU A 197 -18.55 -8.11 -12.18
C LEU A 197 -17.70 -6.91 -11.70
N ASP A 198 -17.73 -6.61 -10.42
CA ASP A 198 -17.16 -5.38 -9.86
C ASP A 198 -16.37 -5.70 -8.58
N GLY A 199 -15.41 -6.61 -8.71
CA GLY A 199 -14.43 -6.91 -7.65
C GLY A 199 -13.32 -5.85 -7.60
N SER A 200 -12.89 -5.47 -6.40
CA SER A 200 -11.83 -4.47 -6.22
C SER A 200 -11.00 -4.78 -4.99
N ILE A 201 -9.74 -5.18 -5.23
CA ILE A 201 -8.77 -5.55 -4.21
C ILE A 201 -7.59 -4.57 -4.31
N VAL A 202 -7.23 -3.95 -3.19
CA VAL A 202 -6.02 -3.14 -3.07
C VAL A 202 -4.93 -4.00 -2.43
N LEU A 203 -3.77 -4.09 -3.07
CA LEU A 203 -2.58 -4.67 -2.44
C LEU A 203 -1.80 -3.53 -1.77
N ASP A 204 -1.97 -3.43 -0.46
CA ASP A 204 -1.36 -2.42 0.38
C ASP A 204 0.03 -2.88 0.83
N LEU A 205 1.06 -2.12 0.48
CA LEU A 205 2.43 -2.37 0.93
C LEU A 205 2.66 -1.67 2.27
N ARG A 206 2.99 -2.43 3.31
CA ARG A 206 3.27 -1.89 4.63
C ARG A 206 4.68 -2.24 5.07
N TYR A 207 5.38 -1.23 5.56
CA TYR A 207 6.70 -1.38 6.17
C TYR A 207 6.56 -1.98 7.58
N LEU A 208 7.50 -2.85 7.97
CA LEU A 208 7.61 -3.40 9.32
C LEU A 208 8.81 -2.82 10.08
#